data_AF-A0A0C3FY97-F1
#
_entry.id   AF-A0A0C3FY97-F1
#
_cell.length_a   1.000
_cell.length_b   1.000
_cell.length_c   1.000
_cell.angle_alpha   90.00
_cell.angle_beta   90.00
_cell.angle_gamma   90.00
#
_symmetry.space_group_name_H-M   'P 1'
#
loop_
_entity.id
_entity.type
_entity.pdbx_description
1 polymer ?
#
loop_
_entity_poly.entity_id
_entity_poly.type
_entity_poly.pdbx_seq_one_letter_code
_entity_poly.pdbx_strand_id
1 'polypeptide(L)' 'MSIFLVKVIFIYIVFIVAVNILGKSALAQLTPHDFGAILFLS' A
#
# COMPACT_ATOMS: atom_id res chain seq x y z
N MET A 1 18.46 -3.07 13.52
CA MET A 1 17.04 -3.49 13.56
C MET A 1 16.04 -2.32 13.57
N SER A 2 16.19 -1.29 14.41
CA SER A 2 15.22 -0.18 14.45
C SER A 2 15.01 0.57 13.12
N ILE A 3 16.07 0.82 12.34
CA ILE A 3 15.96 1.53 11.05
C ILE A 3 15.10 0.75 10.03
N PHE A 4 15.19 -0.57 10.05
CA PHE A 4 14.37 -1.44 9.21
C PHE A 4 12.89 -1.33 9.60
N LEU A 5 12.60 -1.39 10.91
CA LEU A 5 11.25 -1.22 11.46
C LEU A 5 10.63 0.13 11.09
N VAL A 6 11.42 1.21 11.20
CA VAL A 6 10.96 2.56 10.80
C VAL A 6 10.64 2.63 9.31
N LYS A 7 11.46 2.02 8.44
CA LYS A 7 11.18 1.93 7.00
C LYS A 7 9.88 1.18 6.69
N VAL A 8 9.65 0.05 7.35
CA VAL A 8 8.44 -0.77 7.14
C VAL A 8 7.20 -0.01 7.58
N ILE A 9 7.24 0.63 8.76
CA ILE A 9 6.13 1.44 9.28
C ILE A 9 5.86 2.63 8.35
N PHE A 10 6.92 3.29 7.86
CA PHE A 10 6.77 4.41 6.94
C PHE A 10 6.08 4.01 5.63
N ILE A 11 6.52 2.91 5.00
CA ILE A 11 5.89 2.37 3.79
C ILE A 11 4.42 2.01 4.04
N TYR A 12 4.13 1.42 5.21
CA TYR A 12 2.77 1.05 5.58
C TYR A 12 1.84 2.26 5.74
N ILE A 13 2.32 3.35 6.33
CA ILE A 13 1.54 4.59 6.47
C ILE A 13 1.29 5.22 5.10
N VAL A 14 2.32 5.33 4.25
CA VAL A 14 2.18 5.85 2.88
C VAL A 14 1.17 5.04 2.08
N PHE A 15 1.19 3.71 2.24
CA PHE A 15 0.23 2.82 1.61
C PHE A 15 -1.21 3.10 2.05
N ILE A 16 -1.47 3.22 3.36
CA ILE A 16 -2.81 3.53 3.88
C ILE A 16 -3.31 4.89 3.36
N VAL A 17 -2.43 5.89 3.27
CA VAL A 17 -2.78 7.21 2.74
C VAL A 17 -3.10 7.13 1.25
N ALA A 18 -2.28 6.44 0.46
CA ALA A 18 -2.52 6.25 -0.98
C ALA A 18 -3.85 5.52 -1.24
N VAL A 19 -4.13 4.46 -0.47
CA VAL A 19 -5.40 3.73 -0.48
C VAL A 19 -6.58 4.64 -0.14
N ASN A 20 -6.46 5.47 0.89
CA ASN A 20 -7.52 6.42 1.27
C ASN A 20 -7.78 7.48 0.19
N ILE A 21 -6.73 7.96 -0.50
CA ILE A 21 -6.84 8.95 -1.58
C ILE A 21 -7.46 8.35 -2.84
N LEU A 22 -7.19 7.06 -3.15
CA LEU A 22 -7.72 6.38 -4.34
C LEU A 22 -9.27 6.29 -4.34
N GLY A 23 -9.90 6.42 -3.18
CA GLY A 23 -11.36 6.38 -3.04
C GLY A 23 -11.93 4.96 -3.13
N LYS A 24 -13.07 4.74 -2.48
CA LYS A 24 -13.70 3.40 -2.32
C LYS A 24 -13.96 2.67 -3.64
N SER A 25 -14.18 3.43 -4.72
CA SER A 25 -14.48 2.85 -6.04
C SER A 25 -13.22 2.31 -6.74
N ALA A 26 -12.08 3.00 -6.65
CA ALA A 26 -10.83 2.50 -7.24
C ALA A 26 -10.31 1.28 -6.47
N LEU A 27 -10.52 1.26 -5.15
CA LEU A 27 -10.17 0.12 -4.30
C LEU A 27 -11.02 -1.13 -4.57
N ALA A 28 -12.31 -0.95 -4.83
CA ALA A 28 -13.20 -2.05 -5.17
C ALA A 28 -12.95 -2.58 -6.61
N GLN A 29 -12.40 -1.74 -7.48
CA GLN A 29 -12.08 -2.06 -8.86
C GLN A 29 -10.67 -2.65 -9.01
N LEU A 30 -9.80 -2.47 -8.01
CA LEU A 30 -8.51 -3.11 -7.96
C LEU A 30 -8.69 -4.61 -7.69
N THR A 31 -8.40 -5.42 -8.68
CA THR A 31 -8.36 -6.88 -8.54
C THR A 31 -7.35 -7.26 -7.44
N PRO A 32 -7.57 -8.33 -6.67
CA PRO A 32 -6.60 -8.80 -5.67
C PRO A 32 -5.19 -9.01 -6.26
N HIS A 33 -5.13 -9.35 -7.55
CA HIS A 33 -3.91 -9.46 -8.34
C HIS A 33 -3.22 -8.10 -8.57
N ASP A 34 -3.95 -7.04 -8.92
CA ASP A 34 -3.41 -5.67 -9.08
C ASP A 34 -2.99 -5.06 -7.73
N PHE A 35 -3.74 -5.36 -6.66
CA PHE A 35 -3.41 -4.88 -5.31
C PHE A 35 -2.14 -5.55 -4.78
N GLY A 36 -2.00 -6.86 -5.05
CA GLY A 36 -0.76 -7.60 -4.82
C GLY A 36 0.40 -7.03 -5.66
N ALA A 37 0.18 -6.69 -6.92
CA ALA A 37 1.21 -6.08 -7.76
C ALA A 37 1.69 -4.74 -7.19
N ILE A 38 0.81 -3.83 -6.77
CA ILE A 38 1.23 -2.52 -6.19
C ILE A 38 2.06 -2.71 -4.91
N LEU A 39 1.79 -3.75 -4.12
CA LEU A 39 2.50 -4.03 -2.87
C LEU A 39 3.81 -4.81 -3.04
N PHE A 40 3.93 -5.61 -4.11
CA PHE A 40 5.04 -6.55 -4.32
C PHE A 40 5.87 -6.28 -5.58
N LEU A 41 5.56 -5.24 -6.36
CA LEU A 41 6.40 -4.81 -7.48
C LEU A 41 7.67 -4.16 -6.91
N SER A 42 8.67 -5.02 -6.67
CA SER A 42 10.05 -4.66 -6.40
C SER A 42 10.74 -4.10 -7.64
#